data_AF-A0A7V1EBX2-F1
#
_entry.id   AF-A0A7V1EBX2-F1
#
_cell.length_a   1.000
_cell.length_b   1.000
_cell.length_c   1.000
_cell.angle_alpha   90.00
_cell.angle_beta   90.00
_cell.angle_gamma   90.00
#
_symmetry.space_group_name_H-M   'P 1'
#
loop_
_entity.id
_entity.type
_entity.pdbx_description
1 polymer ?
#
loop_
_entity_poly.entity_id
_entity_poly.type
_entity_poly.pdbx_seq_one_letter_code
_entity_poly.pdbx_strand_id
1 'polypeptide(L)'
;MGYWRMPLDTHEHSIIVGKVNIIDYRCKGCKYCIEFCPHDVLEESKDFNEKGYHPPYVKKEGRCVNCNFCETICPEFAIFCTELERREMKPEDIVRVPEKRRRRHSSE
;
A
#
# COMPACT_ATOMS: atom_id res chain seq x y z
N MET A 1 -17.54 -0.99 12.63
CA MET A 1 -17.50 -0.07 13.80
C MET A 1 -16.09 0.49 13.98
N GLY A 2 -15.92 1.82 14.10
CA GLY A 2 -14.61 2.44 14.40
C GLY A 2 -14.19 2.19 15.85
N TYR A 3 -12.88 2.11 16.10
CA TYR A 3 -12.36 2.00 17.46
C TYR A 3 -12.77 3.25 18.26
N TRP A 4 -13.35 3.06 19.46
CA TRP A 4 -13.79 4.16 20.34
C TRP A 4 -12.61 4.92 20.95
N ARG A 5 -11.40 4.35 20.94
CA ARG A 5 -10.20 4.96 21.52
C ARG A 5 -9.02 4.84 20.57
N MET A 6 -8.24 5.91 20.49
CA MET A 6 -6.90 5.87 19.93
C MET A 6 -5.98 5.02 20.82
N PRO A 7 -4.90 4.41 20.27
CA PRO A 7 -3.84 3.82 21.07
C PRO A 7 -3.31 4.83 22.10
N LEU A 8 -3.13 4.40 23.35
CA LEU A 8 -2.73 5.30 24.45
C LEU A 8 -1.32 5.90 24.24
N ASP A 9 -0.52 5.19 23.45
CA ASP A 9 0.86 5.41 23.03
C ASP A 9 0.97 6.15 21.68
N THR A 10 -0.13 6.71 21.15
CA THR A 10 -0.14 7.44 19.86
C THR A 10 0.94 8.53 19.81
N HIS A 11 1.15 9.26 20.91
CA HIS A 11 2.13 10.35 20.97
C HIS A 11 3.58 9.87 21.00
N GLU A 12 3.83 8.61 21.30
CA GLU A 12 5.17 8.00 21.36
C GLU A 12 5.62 7.44 20.01
N HIS A 13 4.69 7.28 19.07
CA HIS A 13 4.93 6.63 17.79
C HIS A 13 4.65 7.53 16.60
N SER A 14 5.62 7.59 15.69
CA SER A 14 5.50 8.31 14.42
C SER A 14 5.29 7.35 13.26
N ILE A 15 4.43 7.76 12.33
CA ILE A 15 4.15 7.05 11.09
C ILE A 15 5.14 7.51 10.03
N ILE A 16 5.74 6.54 9.34
CA ILE A 16 6.56 6.78 8.16
C ILE A 16 5.63 6.86 6.95
N VAL A 17 5.75 7.94 6.17
CA VAL A 17 5.08 8.07 4.89
C VAL A 17 6.10 7.75 3.80
N GLY A 18 5.75 6.82 2.92
CA GLY A 18 6.56 6.43 1.78
C GLY A 18 6.12 7.10 0.48
N LYS A 19 7.07 7.32 -0.42
CA LYS A 19 6.83 7.59 -1.84
C LYS A 19 7.08 6.31 -2.62
N VAL A 20 6.12 5.90 -3.45
CA VAL A 20 6.26 4.77 -4.35
C VAL A 20 6.87 5.27 -5.66
N ASN A 21 7.91 4.60 -6.13
CA ASN A 21 8.58 4.88 -7.38
C ASN A 21 8.44 3.65 -8.29
N ILE A 22 8.04 3.89 -9.54
CA ILE A 22 7.72 2.83 -10.50
C ILE A 22 8.63 3.02 -11.71
N ILE A 23 9.27 1.92 -12.10
CA ILE A 23 10.16 1.85 -13.25
C ILE A 23 9.34 1.21 -14.38
N ASP A 24 8.52 2.01 -15.05
CA ASP A 24 7.47 1.53 -15.95
C ASP A 24 7.98 0.59 -17.04
N TYR A 25 9.14 0.88 -17.63
CA TYR A 25 9.75 0.04 -18.66
C TYR A 25 10.16 -1.36 -18.17
N ARG A 26 10.30 -1.58 -16.86
CA ARG A 26 10.54 -2.93 -16.28
C ARG A 26 9.26 -3.69 -15.99
N CYS A 27 8.13 -3.01 -15.80
CA CYS A 27 6.89 -3.64 -15.38
C CYS A 27 6.31 -4.57 -16.46
N LYS A 28 5.90 -5.77 -16.03
CA LYS A 28 5.21 -6.78 -16.87
C LYS A 28 3.73 -6.99 -16.52
N GLY A 29 3.11 -6.06 -15.79
CA GLY A 29 1.67 -6.09 -15.53
C GLY A 29 1.14 -7.28 -14.69
N CYS A 30 1.98 -7.91 -13.86
CA CYS A 30 1.58 -9.06 -13.02
C CYS A 30 0.62 -8.73 -11.86
N LYS A 31 0.45 -7.44 -11.55
CA LYS A 31 -0.46 -6.91 -10.51
C LYS A 31 -0.19 -7.33 -9.06
N TYR A 32 0.85 -8.10 -8.76
CA TYR A 32 1.16 -8.50 -7.38
C TYR A 32 1.32 -7.31 -6.43
N CYS A 33 2.04 -6.27 -6.82
CA CYS A 33 2.17 -5.07 -5.99
C CYS A 33 0.82 -4.41 -5.65
N ILE A 34 -0.16 -4.50 -6.54
CA ILE A 34 -1.52 -3.97 -6.34
C ILE A 34 -2.29 -4.86 -5.37
N GLU A 35 -2.38 -6.16 -5.67
CA GLU A 35 -3.15 -7.13 -4.88
C GLU A 35 -2.68 -7.21 -3.43
N PHE A 36 -1.36 -7.17 -3.25
CA PHE A 36 -0.72 -7.46 -1.98
C PHE A 36 -0.38 -6.20 -1.18
N CYS A 37 -0.62 -4.99 -1.69
CA CYS A 37 -0.40 -3.77 -0.92
C CYS A 37 -1.31 -3.75 0.32
N PRO A 38 -0.78 -3.80 1.55
CA PRO A 38 -1.60 -3.88 2.76
C PRO A 38 -2.46 -2.62 3.00
N HIS A 39 -2.07 -1.49 2.40
CA HIS A 39 -2.78 -0.21 2.49
C HIS A 39 -3.58 0.13 1.22
N ASP A 40 -3.65 -0.77 0.24
CA ASP A 40 -4.40 -0.59 -1.01
C ASP A 40 -4.07 0.78 -1.66
N VAL A 41 -2.77 1.06 -1.82
CA VAL A 41 -2.23 2.34 -2.31
C VAL A 41 -2.16 2.39 -3.83
N LEU A 42 -2.05 1.22 -4.46
CA LEU A 42 -1.80 1.08 -5.89
C LEU A 42 -3.07 0.67 -6.64
N GLU A 43 -3.13 1.04 -7.91
CA GLU A 43 -4.15 0.62 -8.86
C GLU A 43 -3.53 0.46 -10.25
N GLU A 44 -4.17 -0.30 -11.13
CA GLU A 44 -3.70 -0.50 -12.49
C GLU A 44 -3.97 0.76 -13.32
N SER A 45 -2.95 1.25 -14.02
CA SER A 45 -3.10 2.39 -14.93
C SER A 45 -3.94 2.00 -16.15
N LYS A 46 -4.66 2.97 -16.72
CA LYS A 46 -5.32 2.80 -18.03
C LYS A 46 -4.33 2.94 -19.19
N ASP A 47 -3.20 3.58 -18.94
CA ASP A 47 -2.16 3.79 -19.95
C ASP A 47 -1.29 2.54 -20.11
N PHE A 48 -0.60 2.48 -21.24
CA PHE A 48 0.34 1.41 -21.56
C PHE A 48 1.78 1.91 -21.43
N ASN A 49 2.66 1.06 -20.90
CA ASN A 49 4.10 1.26 -21.04
C ASN A 49 4.58 0.86 -22.45
N GLU A 50 5.87 1.08 -22.73
CA GLU A 50 6.51 0.73 -24.02
C GLU A 50 6.39 -0.76 -24.42
N LYS A 51 6.10 -1.64 -23.45
CA LYS A 51 5.94 -3.09 -23.65
C LYS A 51 4.47 -3.50 -23.83
N GLY A 52 3.53 -2.56 -23.77
CA GLY A 52 2.10 -2.84 -23.89
C GLY A 52 1.45 -3.39 -22.62
N TYR A 53 2.09 -3.27 -21.45
CA TYR A 53 1.48 -3.61 -20.16
C TYR A 53 0.89 -2.36 -19.49
N HIS A 54 -0.08 -2.57 -18.61
CA HIS A 54 -0.61 -1.54 -17.72
C HIS A 54 0.21 -1.49 -16.42
N PRO A 55 1.15 -0.53 -16.26
CA PRO A 55 1.87 -0.38 -15.01
C PRO A 55 0.94 0.07 -13.88
N PRO A 56 1.29 -0.21 -12.60
CA PRO A 56 0.55 0.36 -11.48
C PRO A 56 0.74 1.88 -11.42
N TYR A 57 -0.19 2.58 -10.77
CA TYR A 57 -0.05 3.97 -10.37
C TYR A 57 -0.49 4.13 -8.90
N VAL A 58 -0.07 5.23 -8.26
CA VAL A 58 -0.45 5.54 -6.88
C VAL A 58 -1.82 6.20 -6.87
N LYS A 59 -2.87 5.47 -6.44
CA LYS A 59 -4.22 6.01 -6.30
C LYS A 59 -4.47 6.74 -4.98
N LYS A 60 -3.66 6.47 -3.95
CA LYS A 60 -3.79 7.07 -2.60
C LYS A 60 -2.46 7.62 -2.12
N GLU A 61 -2.14 8.84 -2.52
CA GLU A 61 -0.94 9.55 -2.06
C GLU A 61 -0.94 9.69 -0.51
N GLY A 62 0.26 9.66 0.09
CA GLY A 62 0.43 9.79 1.54
C GLY A 62 -0.02 8.59 2.39
N ARG A 63 -0.48 7.49 1.77
CA ARG A 63 -0.95 6.27 2.46
C ARG A 63 0.03 5.10 2.42
N CYS A 64 1.12 5.21 1.65
CA CYS A 64 2.21 4.24 1.70
C CYS A 64 2.95 4.39 3.03
N VAL A 65 3.20 3.27 3.72
CA VAL A 65 3.92 3.25 5.01
C VAL A 65 5.35 2.74 4.89
N ASN A 66 5.92 2.79 3.68
CA ASN A 66 7.28 2.34 3.37
C ASN A 66 7.59 0.89 3.83
N CYS A 67 6.63 -0.03 3.71
CA CYS A 67 6.77 -1.43 4.15
C CYS A 67 7.60 -2.34 3.23
N ASN A 68 8.03 -1.83 2.06
CA ASN A 68 8.78 -2.55 1.02
C ASN A 68 8.15 -3.83 0.45
N PHE A 69 6.90 -4.15 0.80
CA PHE A 69 6.29 -5.39 0.34
C PHE A 69 6.11 -5.47 -1.18
N CYS A 70 5.76 -4.35 -1.81
CA CYS A 70 5.67 -4.25 -3.27
C CYS A 70 7.01 -4.45 -3.97
N GLU A 71 8.12 -4.05 -3.34
CA GLU A 71 9.48 -4.27 -3.85
C GLU A 71 9.83 -5.76 -3.77
N THR A 72 9.62 -6.37 -2.60
CA THR A 72 9.93 -7.78 -2.36
C THR A 72 9.14 -8.72 -3.27
N ILE A 73 7.86 -8.43 -3.54
CA ILE A 73 7.00 -9.31 -4.34
C ILE A 73 7.13 -9.08 -5.85
N CYS A 74 7.78 -7.99 -6.28
CA CYS A 74 7.89 -7.70 -7.71
C CYS A 74 8.95 -8.58 -8.37
N PRO A 75 8.57 -9.49 -9.29
CA PRO A 75 9.54 -10.38 -9.94
C PRO A 75 10.51 -9.65 -10.88
N GLU A 76 10.18 -8.43 -11.29
CA GLU A 76 10.95 -7.63 -12.25
C GLU A 76 11.72 -6.47 -11.60
N PHE A 77 11.62 -6.31 -10.27
CA PHE A 77 12.19 -5.16 -9.54
C PHE A 77 11.81 -3.82 -10.19
N ALA A 78 10.55 -3.71 -10.59
CA ALA A 78 9.99 -2.58 -11.33
C ALA A 78 9.37 -1.50 -10.41
N ILE A 79 9.43 -1.68 -9.09
CA ILE A 79 8.79 -0.82 -8.11
C ILE A 79 9.59 -0.84 -6.81
N PHE A 80 9.76 0.32 -6.18
CA PHE A 80 10.43 0.45 -4.89
C PHE A 80 9.84 1.63 -4.10
N CYS A 81 10.07 1.65 -2.79
CA CYS A 81 9.61 2.71 -1.91
C CYS A 81 10.79 3.52 -1.34
N THR A 82 10.57 4.80 -1.12
CA THR A 82 11.51 5.68 -0.42
C THR A 82 10.78 6.40 0.71
N GLU A 83 11.46 6.67 1.83
CA GLU A 83 10.89 7.50 2.90
C GLU A 83 10.69 8.93 2.38
N LEU A 84 9.48 9.46 2.56
CA LEU A 84 9.10 10.82 2.17
C LEU A 84 9.12 11.74 3.39
N GLU A 85 8.45 11.33 4.47
CA GLU A 85 8.40 12.06 5.73
C GLU A 85 8.02 11.14 6.89
N ARG A 86 8.15 11.67 8.11
CA ARG A 86 7.70 11.04 9.35
C ARG A 86 6.76 12.01 10.07
N ARG A 87 5.55 11.56 10.39
CA ARG A 87 4.52 12.39 11.02
C ARG A 87 3.82 11.69 12.17
N GLU A 88 3.14 12.46 13.00
CA GLU A 88 2.32 11.92 14.09
C GLU A 88 1.12 11.13 13.55
N MET A 89 0.72 10.09 14.29
CA MET A 89 -0.46 9.29 13.97
C MET A 89 -1.73 10.12 14.18
N LYS A 90 -2.58 10.17 13.15
CA LYS A 90 -3.90 10.78 13.22
C LYS A 90 -5.00 9.72 13.26
N PRO A 91 -6.21 10.03 13.75
CA PRO A 91 -7.33 9.08 13.74
C PRO A 91 -7.62 8.45 12.37
N GLU A 92 -7.34 9.17 11.28
CA GLU A 92 -7.54 8.70 9.90
C GLU A 92 -6.54 7.60 9.48
N ASP A 93 -5.44 7.42 10.22
CA ASP A 93 -4.42 6.41 9.95
C ASP A 93 -4.77 5.03 10.49
N ILE A 94 -5.74 4.95 11.39
CA ILE A 94 -6.20 3.70 11.97
C ILE A 94 -6.89 2.86 10.87
N VAL A 95 -6.18 1.84 10.39
CA VAL A 95 -6.69 0.91 9.37
C VAL A 95 -7.91 0.17 9.93
N ARG A 96 -9.09 0.47 9.38
CA ARG A 96 -10.33 -0.25 9.70
C ARG A 96 -10.31 -1.58 8.95
N VAL A 97 -10.11 -2.68 9.66
CA VAL A 97 -10.25 -4.03 9.07
C VAL A 97 -11.71 -4.19 8.62
N PRO A 98 -11.99 -4.40 7.32
CA PRO A 98 -13.35 -4.63 6.85
C PRO A 98 -13.96 -5.86 7.52
N GLU A 99 -15.21 -5.78 7.98
CA GLU A 99 -15.89 -6.87 8.70
C GLU A 99 -15.92 -8.20 7.93
N LYS A 100 -15.87 -8.15 6.59
CA LYS A 100 -15.80 -9.34 5.72
C LYS A 100 -14.55 -10.21 5.93
N ARG A 101 -13.43 -9.69 6.45
CA ARG A 101 -12.23 -10.48 6.79
C ARG A 101 -12.37 -11.29 8.08
N ARG A 102 -13.41 -11.06 8.90
CA ARG A 102 -13.65 -11.82 10.14
C ARG A 102 -14.35 -13.17 9.92
N ARG A 103 -14.93 -13.43 8.74
CA ARG A 103 -15.72 -14.65 8.44
C ARG A 103 -14.96 -15.75 7.67
N ARG A 104 -13.66 -15.95 7.90
CA ARG A 104 -12.90 -17.10 7.32
C ARG A 104 -12.55 -18.20 8.35
N HIS A 105 -13.20 -18.21 9.50
CA HIS A 105 -13.05 -19.27 10.52
C HIS A 105 -14.40 -19.86 10.99
N SER A 106 -15.45 -19.71 10.19
CA SER A 106 -16.77 -20.26 10.51
C SER A 106 -17.50 -20.65 9.23
N SER A 107 -17.01 -21.68 8.55
CA SER A 107 -17.76 -22.59 7.67
C SER A 107 -16.79 -23.71 7.31
N GLU A 108 -17.26 -24.93 7.44
CA GLU A 108 -16.59 -26.21 7.18
C GLU A 108 -15.94 -26.33 5.79
#